data_AF-A0A835LEL4-F1
#
_entry.id   AF-A0A835LEL4-F1
#
_cell.length_a   1.000
_cell.length_b   1.000
_cell.length_c   1.000
_cell.angle_alpha   90.00
_cell.angle_beta   90.00
_cell.angle_gamma   90.00
#
_symmetry.space_group_name_H-M   'P 1'
#
loop_
_entity.id
_entity.type
_entity.pdbx_description
1 polymer ?
#
loop_
_entity_poly.entity_id
_entity_poly.type
_entity_poly.pdbx_seq_one_letter_code
_entity_poly.pdbx_strand_id
1 'polypeptide(L)'
;MCTLDLDYSEARLFKINPILVHLNKKIQEMYTPGQNLALDESLLMWKGWLEICQLIPNKAANRGVKTYEICESQTGYLWRFEIHAHKKAQPQQCENPLDASTPAIVLKLVQGLENKGYTLWMHNFY
;
A
#
# COMPACT_ATOMS: atom_id res chain seq x y z
N MET A 1 29.61 -8.52 9.22
CA MET A 1 28.55 -7.52 9.45
C MET A 1 27.67 -7.51 8.21
N CYS A 2 26.51 -8.16 8.25
CA CYS A 2 25.54 -8.10 7.15
C CYS A 2 24.98 -6.68 7.10
N THR A 3 25.27 -5.93 6.05
CA THR A 3 24.43 -4.82 5.65
C THR A 3 23.09 -5.42 5.27
N LEU A 4 22.04 -5.11 6.04
CA LEU A 4 20.67 -5.36 5.61
C LEU A 4 20.46 -4.47 4.38
N ASP A 5 20.46 -5.07 3.19
CA ASP A 5 20.10 -4.39 1.94
C ASP A 5 18.58 -4.15 1.95
N LEU A 6 18.14 -3.26 2.85
CA LEU A 6 16.75 -2.80 2.91
C LEU A 6 16.46 -2.05 1.60
N ASP A 7 15.35 -2.39 0.95
CA ASP A 7 14.89 -1.59 -0.19
C ASP A 7 14.64 -0.14 0.28
N TYR A 8 14.84 0.82 -0.61
CA TYR A 8 14.74 2.24 -0.29
C TYR A 8 13.37 2.64 0.30
N SER A 9 12.30 1.95 -0.12
CA SER A 9 10.97 2.12 0.46
C SER A 9 10.90 1.62 1.91
N GLU A 10 11.50 0.46 2.19
CA GLU A 10 11.60 -0.14 3.52
C GLU A 10 12.43 0.75 4.47
N ALA A 11 13.52 1.36 3.97
CA ALA A 11 14.33 2.29 4.74
C ALA A 11 13.53 3.53 5.21
N ARG A 12 12.62 4.04 4.37
CA ARG A 12 11.78 5.21 4.73
C ARG A 12 10.69 4.87 5.73
N LEU A 13 10.13 3.67 5.63
CA LEU A 13 9.08 3.20 6.53
C LEU A 13 9.64 2.51 7.78
N PHE A 14 10.95 2.25 7.85
CA PHE A 14 11.61 1.47 8.90
C PHE A 14 11.13 1.80 10.31
N LYS A 15 11.05 3.09 10.65
CA LYS A 15 10.64 3.56 11.98
C LYS A 15 9.20 3.20 12.34
N ILE A 16 8.29 3.17 11.36
CA ILE A 16 6.87 2.89 11.55
C ILE A 16 6.47 1.47 11.13
N ASN A 17 7.37 0.73 10.47
CA ASN A 17 7.12 -0.61 9.97
C ASN A 17 6.56 -1.57 11.03
N PRO A 18 7.05 -1.60 12.30
CA PRO A 18 6.45 -2.44 13.33
C PRO A 18 4.97 -2.14 13.59
N ILE A 19 4.59 -0.87 13.48
CA ILE A 19 3.19 -0.43 13.64
C ILE A 19 2.36 -0.86 12.43
N LEU A 20 2.88 -0.66 11.22
CA LEU A 20 2.18 -1.07 9.98
C LEU A 20 1.91 -2.58 9.97
N VAL A 21 2.93 -3.38 10.30
CA VAL A 21 2.81 -4.84 10.42
C VAL A 21 1.79 -5.22 11.49
N HIS A 22 1.84 -4.58 12.65
CA HIS A 22 0.89 -4.85 13.74
C HIS A 22 -0.55 -4.52 13.34
N LEU A 23 -0.78 -3.37 12.70
CA LEU A 23 -2.10 -2.93 12.25
C LEU A 23 -2.66 -3.88 11.19
N ASN A 24 -1.90 -4.17 10.12
CA ASN A 24 -2.35 -5.09 9.07
C ASN A 24 -2.68 -6.49 9.65
N LYS A 25 -1.87 -6.99 10.59
CA LYS A 25 -2.17 -8.24 11.29
C LYS A 25 -3.48 -8.15 12.07
N LYS A 26 -3.65 -7.12 12.90
CA LYS A 26 -4.84 -6.99 13.76
C LYS A 26 -6.12 -6.79 12.96
N ILE A 27 -6.07 -5.96 11.93
CA ILE A 27 -7.19 -5.72 11.02
C ILE A 27 -7.67 -7.05 10.39
N GLN A 28 -6.74 -7.91 9.97
CA GLN A 28 -7.08 -9.21 9.37
C GLN A 28 -7.58 -10.24 10.41
N GLU A 29 -7.11 -10.19 11.65
CA GLU A 29 -7.55 -11.08 12.74
C GLU A 29 -8.96 -10.74 13.26
N MET A 30 -9.37 -9.48 13.19
CA MET A 30 -10.62 -9.01 13.80
C MET A 30 -11.86 -9.23 12.93
N TYR A 31 -11.71 -9.41 11.62
CA TYR A 31 -12.83 -9.56 10.71
C TYR A 31 -12.45 -10.34 9.45
N THR A 32 -13.30 -11.28 9.06
CA THR A 32 -13.23 -11.98 7.78
C THR A 32 -14.13 -11.26 6.79
N PRO A 33 -13.61 -10.69 5.70
CA PRO A 33 -14.43 -9.99 4.74
C PRO A 33 -15.31 -10.95 3.94
N GLY A 34 -16.43 -10.43 3.44
CA GLY A 34 -17.31 -11.06 2.47
C GLY A 34 -16.70 -11.09 1.07
N GLN A 35 -17.45 -11.64 0.11
CA GLN A 35 -16.93 -12.00 -1.21
C GLN A 35 -16.34 -10.83 -2.01
N ASN A 36 -16.96 -9.65 -1.95
CA ASN A 36 -16.61 -8.51 -2.80
C ASN A 36 -15.65 -7.56 -2.09
N LEU A 37 -14.48 -7.36 -2.70
CA LEU A 37 -13.41 -6.51 -2.22
C LEU A 37 -13.12 -5.41 -3.24
N ALA A 38 -12.91 -4.18 -2.78
CA ALA A 38 -12.50 -3.05 -3.60
C ALA A 38 -11.03 -2.71 -3.32
N LEU A 39 -10.24 -2.57 -4.39
CA LEU A 39 -8.87 -2.09 -4.36
C LEU A 39 -8.82 -0.68 -4.92
N ASP A 40 -8.37 0.28 -4.11
CA ASP A 40 -8.25 1.68 -4.53
C ASP A 40 -7.11 2.41 -3.81
N GLU A 41 -6.82 3.63 -4.27
CA GLU A 41 -5.88 4.56 -3.67
C GLU A 41 -6.59 5.53 -2.73
N SER A 42 -6.04 5.70 -1.54
CA SER A 42 -6.44 6.75 -0.58
C SER A 42 -5.31 7.75 -0.36
N LEU A 43 -5.67 8.95 0.09
CA LEU A 43 -4.72 10.03 0.34
C LEU A 43 -5.03 10.71 1.67
N LEU A 44 -4.27 10.32 2.69
CA LEU A 44 -4.36 10.91 4.02
C LEU A 44 -3.72 12.30 4.01
N MET A 45 -4.53 13.35 4.15
CA MET A 45 -4.04 14.73 4.18
C MET A 45 -2.98 14.93 5.27
N TRP A 46 -1.82 15.49 4.89
CA TRP A 46 -0.73 15.78 5.83
C TRP A 46 -0.11 17.15 5.55
N LYS A 47 -0.14 18.01 6.58
CA LYS A 47 0.38 19.39 6.50
C LYS A 47 1.82 19.53 6.99
N GLY A 48 2.39 18.51 7.60
CA GLY A 48 3.78 18.51 8.08
C GLY A 48 4.82 18.20 6.98
N TRP A 49 6.08 18.22 7.39
CA TRP A 49 7.22 17.85 6.55
C TRP A 49 7.46 16.35 6.67
N LEU A 50 7.12 15.60 5.63
CA LEU A 50 7.29 14.16 5.60
C LEU A 50 7.67 13.75 4.18
N GLU A 51 8.79 13.04 4.03
CA GLU A 51 9.35 12.70 2.71
C GLU A 51 8.49 11.74 1.88
N ILE A 52 7.57 11.00 2.52
CA ILE A 52 6.63 10.09 1.86
C ILE A 52 5.33 10.78 1.43
N CYS A 53 5.14 12.06 1.74
CA CYS A 53 3.99 12.79 1.25
C CYS A 53 4.07 13.01 -0.25
N GLN A 54 2.93 12.82 -0.91
CA GLN A 54 2.73 13.05 -2.33
C GLN A 54 1.84 14.26 -2.54
N LEU A 55 2.11 14.99 -3.61
CA LEU A 55 1.22 16.02 -4.12
C LEU A 55 0.41 15.41 -5.28
N ILE A 56 -0.91 15.34 -5.13
CA ILE A 56 -1.84 14.89 -6.16
C ILE A 56 -2.77 16.06 -6.51
N PRO A 57 -2.50 16.80 -7.60
CA PRO A 57 -3.19 18.05 -7.92
C PRO A 57 -4.72 17.94 -8.02
N ASN A 58 -5.22 16.78 -8.46
CA ASN A 58 -6.64 16.56 -8.74
C ASN A 58 -7.41 15.91 -7.58
N LYS A 59 -6.82 15.79 -6.38
CA LYS A 59 -7.50 15.26 -5.18
C LYS A 59 -7.80 16.40 -4.20
N ALA A 60 -8.91 16.29 -3.47
CA ALA A 60 -9.34 17.29 -2.49
C ALA A 60 -8.28 17.54 -1.40
N ALA A 61 -7.65 16.47 -0.91
CA ALA A 61 -6.36 16.58 -0.24
C ALA A 61 -5.29 16.66 -1.32
N ASN A 62 -4.80 17.86 -1.64
CA ASN A 62 -3.79 18.01 -2.68
C ASN A 62 -2.41 17.50 -2.23
N ARG A 63 -2.13 17.42 -0.92
CA ARG A 63 -0.89 16.89 -0.34
C ARG A 63 -1.17 15.93 0.82
N GLY A 64 -0.61 14.73 0.77
CA GLY A 64 -0.86 13.71 1.78
C GLY A 64 -0.01 12.45 1.67
N VAL A 65 -0.17 11.53 2.61
CA VAL A 65 0.40 10.17 2.53
C VAL A 65 -0.54 9.33 1.69
N LYS A 66 -0.04 8.84 0.55
CA LYS A 66 -0.79 7.96 -0.34
C LYS A 66 -0.72 6.53 0.16
N THR A 67 -1.86 5.86 0.19
CA THR A 67 -2.00 4.43 0.55
C THR A 67 -2.73 3.69 -0.56
N TYR A 68 -2.39 2.41 -0.71
CA TYR A 68 -3.15 1.44 -1.47
C TYR A 68 -3.92 0.57 -0.49
N GLU A 69 -5.22 0.40 -0.70
CA GLU A 69 -6.13 -0.18 0.29
C GLU A 69 -7.01 -1.25 -0.35
N ILE A 70 -7.15 -2.40 0.31
CA ILE A 70 -8.20 -3.38 0.04
C ILE A 70 -9.27 -3.25 1.12
N CYS A 71 -10.49 -2.94 0.71
CA CYS A 71 -11.64 -2.78 1.58
C CYS A 71 -12.78 -3.71 1.17
N GLU A 72 -13.57 -4.22 2.12
CA GLU A 72 -14.81 -4.92 1.81
C GLU A 72 -15.85 -3.95 1.25
N SER A 73 -16.45 -4.29 0.11
CA SER A 73 -17.36 -3.38 -0.60
C SER A 73 -18.65 -3.07 0.16
N GLN A 74 -19.13 -3.99 1.02
CA GLN A 74 -20.43 -3.85 1.69
C GLN A 74 -20.37 -2.96 2.94
N THR A 75 -19.32 -3.10 3.74
CA THR A 75 -19.15 -2.37 5.01
C THR A 75 -18.11 -1.24 4.94
N GLY A 76 -17.27 -1.23 3.91
CA GLY A 76 -16.09 -0.36 3.86
C GLY A 76 -14.97 -0.81 4.80
N TYR A 77 -15.04 -2.02 5.36
CA TYR A 77 -14.02 -2.52 6.27
C TYR A 77 -12.66 -2.65 5.55
N LEU A 78 -11.66 -1.90 6.03
CA LEU A 78 -10.29 -2.02 5.56
C LEU A 78 -9.75 -3.39 5.93
N TRP A 79 -9.28 -4.18 4.98
CA TRP A 79 -8.68 -5.50 5.23
C TRP A 79 -7.16 -5.46 5.22
N ARG A 80 -6.58 -4.66 4.32
CA ARG A 80 -5.13 -4.43 4.26
C ARG A 80 -4.85 -3.10 3.59
N PHE A 81 -3.76 -2.46 4.01
CA PHE A 81 -3.21 -1.29 3.31
C PHE A 81 -1.70 -1.33 3.21
N GLU A 82 -1.17 -0.61 2.22
CA GLU A 82 0.25 -0.41 1.97
C GLU A 82 0.53 1.08 1.73
N ILE A 83 1.59 1.61 2.35
CA ILE A 83 1.97 3.02 2.18
C ILE A 83 2.85 3.15 0.93
N HIS A 84 2.51 4.09 0.06
CA HIS A 84 3.36 4.42 -1.08
C HIS A 84 4.54 5.29 -0.65
N ALA A 85 5.66 4.66 -0.33
CA ALA A 85 6.94 5.31 -0.08
C ALA A 85 7.80 5.31 -1.35
N HIS A 86 7.61 6.33 -2.21
CA HIS A 86 8.35 6.49 -3.47
C HIS A 86 9.88 6.31 -3.29
N LYS A 87 10.51 5.66 -4.27
CA LYS A 87 11.92 5.88 -4.61
C LYS A 87 12.05 7.32 -5.13
N LYS A 88 12.87 8.17 -4.49
CA LYS A 88 13.38 9.36 -5.20
C LYS A 88 14.17 8.79 -6.37
N ALA A 89 13.70 8.98 -7.59
CA ALA A 89 14.41 8.52 -8.78
C ALA A 89 15.82 9.10 -8.78
N GLN A 90 16.81 8.29 -8.38
CA GLN A 90 18.10 8.39 -9.03
C GLN A 90 18.02 7.47 -10.25
N PRO A 91 18.39 7.94 -11.45
CA PRO A 91 18.27 7.19 -12.68
C PRO A 91 19.38 6.13 -12.76
N GLN A 92 19.40 5.18 -11.83
CA GLN A 92 20.36 4.08 -11.82
C GLN A 92 19.64 2.79 -11.40
N GLN A 93 19.34 2.00 -12.43
CA GLN A 93 19.35 0.54 -12.45
C GLN A 93 18.63 -0.16 -11.28
N CYS A 94 17.31 -0.33 -11.42
CA CYS A 94 16.65 -1.46 -10.79
C CYS A 94 16.81 -2.65 -11.74
N GLU A 95 17.51 -3.71 -11.32
CA GLU A 95 17.80 -4.89 -12.15
C GLU A 95 16.55 -5.71 -12.50
N ASN A 96 15.43 -5.49 -11.81
CA ASN A 96 14.13 -6.10 -12.13
C ASN A 96 13.02 -5.02 -12.21
N PRO A 97 12.42 -4.79 -13.39
CA PRO A 97 11.29 -3.86 -13.59
C PRO A 97 10.01 -4.24 -12.83
N LEU A 98 9.95 -5.44 -12.26
CA LEU A 98 8.76 -6.02 -11.63
C LEU A 98 8.53 -5.52 -10.19
N ASP A 99 9.59 -5.16 -9.45
CA ASP A 99 9.50 -4.83 -8.02
C ASP A 99 8.85 -3.46 -7.73
N ALA A 100 8.64 -2.64 -8.76
CA ALA A 100 7.96 -1.35 -8.68
C ALA A 100 6.75 -1.24 -9.63
N SER A 101 6.28 -2.36 -10.16
CA SER A 101 5.18 -2.39 -11.14
C SER A 101 3.82 -2.49 -10.44
N THR A 102 2.77 -1.87 -11.01
CA THR A 102 1.40 -1.89 -10.47
C THR A 102 0.88 -3.31 -10.14
N PRO A 103 1.16 -4.37 -10.93
CA PRO A 103 0.78 -5.73 -10.56
C PRO A 103 1.44 -6.24 -9.28
N ALA A 104 2.67 -5.83 -8.96
CA ALA A 104 3.37 -6.30 -7.76
C ALA A 104 2.71 -5.77 -6.48
N ILE A 105 2.27 -4.50 -6.48
CA ILE A 105 1.52 -3.96 -5.34
C ILE A 105 0.15 -4.64 -5.20
N VAL A 106 -0.53 -4.96 -6.30
CA VAL A 106 -1.79 -5.73 -6.28
C VAL A 106 -1.56 -7.11 -5.66
N LEU A 107 -0.55 -7.85 -6.13
CA LEU A 107 -0.20 -9.17 -5.60
C LEU A 107 0.15 -9.14 -4.10
N LYS A 108 0.89 -8.12 -3.65
CA LYS A 108 1.20 -7.91 -2.23
C LYS A 108 -0.06 -7.67 -1.41
N LEU A 109 -0.96 -6.84 -1.92
CA LEU A 109 -2.21 -6.53 -1.22
C LEU A 109 -3.13 -7.74 -1.13
N VAL A 110 -3.24 -8.57 -2.18
CA VAL A 110 -4.14 -9.74 -2.15
C VAL A 110 -3.58 -10.95 -1.41
N GLN A 111 -2.32 -10.90 -0.96
CA GLN A 111 -1.66 -12.05 -0.35
C GLN A 111 -2.45 -12.60 0.85
N GLY A 112 -2.85 -13.87 0.83
CA GLY A 112 -3.70 -14.52 1.82
C GLY A 112 -5.19 -14.54 1.49
N LEU A 113 -5.63 -13.92 0.40
CA LEU A 113 -7.01 -14.00 -0.12
C LEU A 113 -7.14 -14.93 -1.34
N GLU A 114 -6.02 -15.44 -1.85
CA GLU A 114 -5.98 -16.28 -3.05
C GLU A 114 -6.75 -17.57 -2.83
N ASN A 115 -7.40 -18.05 -3.90
CA ASN A 115 -8.10 -19.34 -3.91
C ASN A 115 -9.23 -19.48 -2.88
N LYS A 116 -9.76 -18.36 -2.36
CA LYS A 116 -10.86 -18.33 -1.38
C LYS A 116 -12.21 -17.88 -1.96
N GLY A 117 -12.28 -17.63 -3.27
CA GLY A 117 -13.52 -17.25 -3.96
C GLY A 117 -13.90 -15.77 -3.87
N TYR A 118 -12.97 -14.91 -3.42
CA TYR A 118 -13.14 -13.45 -3.42
C TYR A 118 -13.17 -12.88 -4.83
N THR A 119 -13.93 -11.80 -5.02
CA THR A 119 -13.96 -10.98 -6.24
C THR A 119 -13.35 -9.64 -5.93
N LEU A 120 -12.28 -9.29 -6.65
CA LEU A 120 -11.57 -8.02 -6.50
C LEU A 120 -12.02 -7.04 -7.58
N TRP A 121 -12.57 -5.90 -7.15
CA TRP A 121 -12.96 -4.77 -7.98
C TRP A 121 -11.85 -3.72 -7.91
N MET A 122 -11.34 -3.29 -9.07
CA MET A 122 -10.23 -2.33 -9.14
C MET A 122 -10.44 -1.31 -10.25
N HIS A 123 -9.84 -0.14 -10.11
CA HIS A 123 -9.82 0.88 -11.15
C HIS A 123 -8.91 0.46 -12.32
N ASN A 124 -9.12 1.03 -13.52
CA ASN A 124 -8.30 0.80 -14.73
C ASN A 124 -6.79 1.14 -14.58
N PHE A 125 -6.38 1.71 -13.45
CA PHE A 125 -4.98 1.99 -13.18
C PHE A 125 -4.19 0.71 -12.83
N TYR A 126 -4.88 -0.32 -12.34
CA TYR A 126 -4.32 -1.54 -11.78
C TYR A 126 -4.22 -2.70 -12.78
#